data_AF-A0A6L5ZG19-F1
#
_entry.id   AF-A0A6L5ZG19-F1
#
_cell.length_a   1.000
_cell.length_b   1.000
_cell.length_c   1.000
_cell.angle_alpha   90.00
_cell.angle_beta   90.00
_cell.angle_gamma   90.00
#
_symmetry.space_group_name_H-M   'P 1'
#
loop_
_entity.id
_entity.type
_entity.pdbx_description
1 polymer ?
#
loop_
_entity_poly.entity_id
_entity_poly.type
_entity_poly.pdbx_seq_one_letter_code
_entity_poly.pdbx_strand_id
1 'polypeptide(L)'
;MASRHFSIERGADGSESITVHARGMDVLNNPQINRGPGFTLEERSDLGLHGMLPTAVESLEEQLVRSYSEFLAFETDIEKWVFLTGVQDTNEVLFYALLGEHIEEMLPIVYTPTVGTAIEQFSHMFRRPRGVYLNVKNTADIDRCLAATGLEAEDVDLIVASDAEAILGIGDWGVGGIDIAIGKLAVYTVAAGIDPRRVLAVGLDVGTNREALL
;
A
#
# COMPACT_ATOMS: atom_id res chain seq x y z
N MET A 1 3.71 15.15 9.17
CA MET A 1 4.31 13.80 9.15
C MET A 1 5.81 13.88 8.89
N ALA A 2 6.62 13.47 9.86
CA ALA A 2 8.06 13.33 9.71
C ALA A 2 8.40 11.85 9.91
N SER A 3 8.72 11.16 8.81
CA SER A 3 9.28 9.82 8.88
C SER A 3 10.79 9.93 9.11
N ARG A 4 11.41 8.89 9.69
CA ARG A 4 12.88 8.76 9.69
C ARG A 4 13.49 8.87 8.29
N HIS A 5 12.72 8.56 7.25
CA HIS A 5 13.19 8.53 5.87
C HIS A 5 12.91 9.81 5.07
N PHE A 6 11.91 10.61 5.44
CA PHE A 6 11.56 11.84 4.73
C PHE A 6 10.68 12.77 5.57
N SER A 7 10.67 14.06 5.23
CA SER A 7 9.75 15.05 5.78
C SER A 7 8.93 15.70 4.67
N ILE A 8 7.71 16.10 5.00
CA ILE A 8 6.83 16.85 4.11
C ILE A 8 6.75 18.28 4.63
N GLU A 9 7.01 19.24 3.76
CA GLU A 9 6.85 20.67 4.03
C GLU A 9 5.71 21.22 3.19
N ARG A 10 4.86 22.05 3.81
CA ARG A 10 3.78 22.75 3.12
C ARG A 10 4.19 24.19 2.89
N GLY A 11 4.29 24.59 1.63
CA GLY A 11 4.47 25.96 1.22
C GLY A 11 3.26 26.82 1.58
N ALA A 12 3.46 28.14 1.66
CA ALA A 12 2.40 29.11 1.94
C ALA A 12 1.30 29.15 0.86
N ASP A 13 1.60 28.65 -0.33
CA ASP A 13 0.68 28.49 -1.47
C ASP A 13 -0.08 27.15 -1.45
N GLY A 14 0.15 26.30 -0.44
CA GLY A 14 -0.44 24.98 -0.33
C GLY A 14 0.31 23.89 -1.09
N SER A 15 1.42 24.20 -1.76
CA SER A 15 2.28 23.19 -2.36
C SER A 15 2.91 22.29 -1.29
N GLU A 16 3.00 20.99 -1.56
CA GLU A 16 3.75 20.06 -0.70
C GLU A 16 5.09 19.75 -1.35
N SER A 17 6.17 19.85 -0.60
CA SER A 17 7.50 19.35 -0.99
C SER A 17 7.92 18.22 -0.06
N ILE A 18 8.62 17.23 -0.63
CA ILE A 18 9.16 16.10 0.12
C ILE A 18 10.67 16.23 0.16
N THR A 19 11.24 16.29 1.36
CA THR A 19 12.69 16.20 1.58
C THR A 19 13.04 14.78 2.03
N VAL A 20 13.87 14.10 1.24
CA VAL A 20 14.27 12.71 1.51
C VAL A 20 15.56 12.65 2.35
N HIS A 21 15.45 12.10 3.55
CA HIS A 21 16.54 11.91 4.50
C HIS A 21 17.21 10.54 4.38
N ALA A 22 16.49 9.54 3.87
CA ALA A 22 17.02 8.20 3.61
C ALA A 22 18.12 8.22 2.52
N ARG A 23 18.99 7.21 2.52
CA ARG A 23 20.07 7.03 1.55
C ARG A 23 20.19 5.57 1.11
N GLY A 24 20.71 5.35 -0.09
CA GLY A 24 20.96 4.02 -0.64
C GLY A 24 19.70 3.15 -0.65
N MET A 25 19.84 1.92 -0.15
CA MET A 25 18.76 0.94 -0.15
C MET A 25 17.55 1.34 0.70
N ASP A 26 17.71 2.20 1.72
CA ASP A 26 16.59 2.67 2.54
C ASP A 26 15.61 3.53 1.73
N VAL A 27 16.09 4.22 0.68
CA VAL A 27 15.23 4.93 -0.27
C VAL A 27 14.43 3.94 -1.10
N LEU A 28 15.09 2.91 -1.64
CA LEU A 28 14.46 1.92 -2.54
C LEU A 28 13.48 1.00 -1.80
N ASN A 29 13.69 0.77 -0.50
CA ASN A 29 12.81 -0.06 0.33
C ASN A 29 11.56 0.68 0.86
N ASN A 30 11.51 2.01 0.70
CA ASN A 30 10.40 2.83 1.15
C ASN A 30 9.48 3.21 -0.02
N PRO A 31 8.29 2.60 -0.16
CA PRO A 31 7.41 2.80 -1.31
C PRO A 31 6.89 4.22 -1.47
N GLN A 32 6.87 5.00 -0.38
CA GLN A 32 6.39 6.38 -0.37
C GLN A 32 7.35 7.35 -1.05
N ILE A 33 8.63 6.99 -1.16
CA ILE A 33 9.70 7.84 -1.73
C ILE A 33 10.47 7.16 -2.86
N ASN A 34 10.34 5.85 -3.02
CA ASN A 34 10.98 5.12 -4.10
C ASN A 34 10.33 5.47 -5.44
N ARG A 35 11.14 5.98 -6.38
CA ARG A 35 10.74 6.26 -7.76
C ARG A 35 11.38 5.31 -8.79
N GLY A 36 12.09 4.28 -8.31
CA GLY A 36 12.79 3.31 -9.14
C GLY A 36 13.68 3.98 -10.20
N PRO A 37 13.58 3.60 -11.48
CA PRO A 37 14.39 4.21 -12.55
C PRO A 37 14.09 5.70 -12.76
N GLY A 38 13.01 6.26 -12.18
CA GLY A 38 12.65 7.67 -12.31
C GLY A 38 13.46 8.65 -11.46
N PHE A 39 14.39 8.18 -10.63
CA PHE A 39 15.39 9.09 -10.05
C PHE A 39 16.33 9.60 -11.15
N THR A 40 16.47 10.92 -11.24
CA THR A 40 17.46 11.59 -12.10
C THR A 40 18.89 11.26 -11.66
N LEU A 41 19.87 11.50 -12.53
CA LEU A 41 21.28 11.24 -12.19
C LEU A 41 21.78 12.11 -11.02
N GLU A 42 21.25 13.32 -10.87
CA GLU A 42 21.54 14.21 -9.74
C GLU A 42 20.96 13.63 -8.44
N GLU A 43 19.67 13.29 -8.44
CA GLU A 43 19.01 12.66 -7.27
C GLU A 43 19.69 11.34 -6.89
N ARG A 44 20.15 10.54 -7.86
CA ARG A 44 20.92 9.32 -7.57
C ARG A 44 22.27 9.62 -6.91
N SER A 45 22.90 10.74 -7.24
CA SER A 45 24.13 11.19 -6.58
C SER A 45 23.85 11.59 -5.13
N ASP A 46 22.83 12.42 -4.92
CA ASP A 46 22.48 12.96 -3.61
C ASP A 46 21.94 11.90 -2.65
N LEU A 47 21.20 10.92 -3.18
CA LEU A 47 20.59 9.84 -2.43
C LEU A 47 21.51 8.60 -2.33
N GLY A 48 22.66 8.57 -3.00
CA GLY A 48 23.59 7.44 -2.96
C GLY A 48 23.08 6.18 -3.67
N LEU A 49 22.43 6.33 -4.82
CA LEU A 49 21.78 5.26 -5.60
C LEU A 49 22.60 4.80 -6.81
N HIS A 50 23.79 5.36 -7.03
CA HIS A 50 24.67 4.94 -8.12
C HIS A 50 24.98 3.45 -8.04
N GLY A 51 24.82 2.75 -9.17
CA GLY A 51 25.01 1.30 -9.27
C GLY A 51 23.88 0.44 -8.71
N MET A 52 22.83 1.04 -8.11
CA MET A 52 21.67 0.32 -7.58
C MET A 52 20.52 0.21 -8.59
N LEU A 53 20.53 1.05 -9.63
CA LEU A 53 19.51 1.14 -10.67
C LEU A 53 20.16 1.10 -12.07
N PRO A 54 19.45 0.62 -13.10
CA PRO A 54 19.90 0.74 -14.49
C PRO A 54 20.20 2.20 -14.85
N THR A 55 21.21 2.46 -15.69
CA THR A 55 21.66 3.83 -16.02
C THR A 55 20.57 4.68 -16.68
N ALA A 56 19.65 4.06 -17.41
CA ALA A 56 18.52 4.76 -18.00
C ALA A 56 17.65 5.40 -16.91
N VAL A 57 17.20 6.62 -17.18
CA VAL A 57 16.21 7.33 -16.36
C VAL A 57 14.88 7.22 -17.09
N GLU A 58 13.85 6.73 -16.40
CA GLU A 58 12.50 6.56 -16.97
C GLU A 58 11.55 7.58 -16.34
N SER A 59 10.80 8.33 -17.16
CA SER A 59 9.75 9.21 -16.65
C SER A 59 8.62 8.40 -15.99
N LEU A 60 7.74 9.07 -15.23
CA LEU A 60 6.59 8.39 -14.64
C LEU A 60 5.68 7.80 -15.74
N GLU A 61 5.50 8.51 -16.85
CA GLU A 61 4.72 8.08 -18.00
C GLU A 61 5.32 6.84 -18.67
N GLU A 62 6.64 6.77 -18.80
CA GLU A 62 7.31 5.57 -19.34
C GLU A 62 7.14 4.36 -18.40
N GLN A 63 7.23 4.59 -17.09
CA GLN A 63 6.97 3.55 -16.09
C GLN A 63 5.51 3.09 -16.13
N LEU A 64 4.55 3.99 -16.31
CA LEU A 64 3.12 3.68 -16.46
C LEU A 64 2.87 2.79 -17.67
N VAL A 65 3.40 3.16 -18.84
CA VAL A 65 3.27 2.35 -20.07
C VAL A 65 3.82 0.93 -19.88
N ARG A 66 5.01 0.81 -19.27
CA ARG A 66 5.62 -0.50 -18.99
C ARG A 66 4.80 -1.30 -17.99
N SER A 67 4.42 -0.71 -16.86
CA SER A 67 3.63 -1.39 -15.82
C SER A 67 2.24 -1.79 -16.30
N TYR A 68 1.59 -0.98 -17.14
CA TYR A 68 0.31 -1.33 -17.75
C TYR A 68 0.46 -2.50 -18.73
N SER A 69 1.53 -2.51 -19.54
CA SER A 69 1.83 -3.64 -20.44
C SER A 69 2.06 -4.95 -19.67
N GLU A 70 2.76 -4.90 -18.53
CA GLU A 70 2.95 -6.04 -17.63
C GLU A 70 1.60 -6.50 -17.03
N PHE A 71 0.76 -5.57 -16.58
CA PHE A 71 -0.59 -5.88 -16.07
C PHE A 71 -1.44 -6.64 -17.10
N LEU A 72 -1.43 -6.20 -18.37
CA LEU A 72 -2.17 -6.84 -19.45
C LEU A 72 -1.63 -8.23 -19.83
N ALA A 73 -0.36 -8.53 -19.49
CA ALA A 73 0.25 -9.82 -19.81
C ALA A 73 -0.18 -10.95 -18.86
N PHE A 74 -0.73 -10.63 -17.69
CA PHE A 74 -1.25 -11.64 -16.76
C PHE A 74 -2.61 -12.17 -17.20
N GLU A 75 -2.76 -13.49 -17.14
CA GLU A 75 -3.96 -14.17 -17.64
C GLU A 75 -5.09 -14.17 -16.60
N THR A 76 -4.75 -14.27 -15.32
CA THR A 76 -5.74 -14.36 -14.23
C THR A 76 -5.82 -13.09 -13.41
N ASP A 77 -6.99 -12.81 -12.85
CA ASP A 77 -7.20 -11.64 -12.00
C ASP A 77 -6.36 -11.69 -10.71
N ILE A 78 -6.13 -12.89 -10.16
CA ILE A 78 -5.28 -13.04 -8.97
C ILE A 78 -3.82 -12.71 -9.27
N GLU A 79 -3.30 -13.06 -10.45
CA GLU A 79 -1.96 -12.66 -10.89
C GLU A 79 -1.86 -11.15 -11.06
N LYS A 80 -2.90 -10.51 -11.62
CA LYS A 80 -3.00 -9.06 -11.71
C LYS A 80 -3.03 -8.39 -10.34
N TRP A 81 -3.77 -8.95 -9.39
CA TRP A 81 -3.79 -8.47 -8.00
C TRP A 81 -2.43 -8.58 -7.34
N VAL A 82 -1.76 -9.72 -7.54
CA VAL A 82 -0.38 -9.96 -7.10
C VAL A 82 0.57 -8.92 -7.68
N PHE A 83 0.44 -8.60 -8.96
CA PHE A 83 1.25 -7.59 -9.61
C PHE A 83 1.00 -6.20 -9.02
N LEU A 84 -0.25 -5.74 -8.97
CA LEU A 84 -0.61 -4.41 -8.48
C LEU A 84 -0.20 -4.21 -7.01
N THR A 85 -0.38 -5.24 -6.17
CA THR A 85 0.10 -5.23 -4.78
C THR A 85 1.62 -5.10 -4.71
N GLY A 86 2.35 -5.79 -5.60
CA GLY A 86 3.80 -5.67 -5.72
C GLY A 86 4.25 -4.26 -6.15
N VAL A 87 3.52 -3.62 -7.07
CA VAL A 87 3.76 -2.21 -7.43
C VAL A 87 3.53 -1.32 -6.21
N GLN A 88 2.43 -1.50 -5.48
CA GLN A 88 2.16 -0.73 -4.26
C GLN A 88 3.26 -0.91 -3.20
N ASP A 89 3.76 -2.13 -3.02
CA ASP A 89 4.81 -2.51 -2.07
C ASP A 89 6.21 -1.99 -2.40
N THR A 90 6.39 -1.44 -3.60
CA THR A 90 7.68 -0.97 -4.09
C THR A 90 7.66 0.52 -4.46
N ASN A 91 6.59 1.04 -5.05
CA ASN A 91 6.43 2.42 -5.49
C ASN A 91 4.94 2.81 -5.43
N GLU A 92 4.54 3.48 -4.35
CA GLU A 92 3.13 3.89 -4.14
C GLU A 92 2.69 4.96 -5.14
N VAL A 93 3.58 5.85 -5.55
CA VAL A 93 3.27 6.89 -6.55
C VAL A 93 2.89 6.24 -7.88
N LEU A 94 3.69 5.27 -8.35
CA LEU A 94 3.40 4.54 -9.57
C LEU A 94 2.11 3.71 -9.44
N PHE A 95 1.89 3.06 -8.30
CA PHE A 95 0.66 2.30 -8.05
C PHE A 95 -0.60 3.18 -8.17
N TYR A 96 -0.62 4.34 -7.49
CA TYR A 96 -1.79 5.21 -7.53
C TYR A 96 -1.95 5.94 -8.86
N ALA A 97 -0.84 6.27 -9.54
CA ALA A 97 -0.90 6.82 -10.89
C ALA A 97 -1.50 5.79 -11.87
N LEU A 98 -1.06 4.53 -11.81
CA LEU A 98 -1.53 3.44 -12.66
C LEU A 98 -3.02 3.13 -12.40
N LEU A 99 -3.38 3.00 -11.11
CA LEU A 99 -4.77 2.77 -10.70
C LEU A 99 -5.68 3.94 -11.09
N GLY A 100 -5.17 5.18 -11.08
CA GLY A 100 -5.90 6.37 -11.50
C GLY A 100 -6.17 6.41 -13.01
N GLU A 101 -5.17 6.07 -13.84
CA GLU A 101 -5.32 6.04 -15.30
C GLU A 101 -6.26 4.91 -15.79
N HIS A 102 -6.26 3.78 -15.09
CA HIS A 102 -6.98 2.56 -15.50
C HIS A 102 -8.00 2.08 -14.46
N ILE A 103 -8.65 3.01 -13.76
CA ILE A 103 -9.52 2.69 -12.61
C ILE A 103 -10.64 1.71 -12.97
N GLU A 104 -11.27 1.83 -14.14
CA GLU A 104 -12.36 0.93 -14.54
C GLU A 104 -11.91 -0.53 -14.66
N GLU A 105 -10.68 -0.75 -15.15
CA GLU A 105 -10.11 -2.09 -15.35
C GLU A 105 -9.49 -2.65 -14.06
N MET A 106 -8.89 -1.79 -13.24
CA MET A 106 -8.10 -2.20 -12.08
C MET A 106 -8.88 -2.21 -10.77
N LEU A 107 -9.97 -1.45 -10.65
CA LEU A 107 -10.84 -1.47 -9.48
C LEU A 107 -11.37 -2.89 -9.12
N PRO A 108 -11.89 -3.71 -10.07
CA PRO A 108 -12.31 -5.08 -9.75
C PRO A 108 -11.15 -6.02 -9.41
N ILE A 109 -9.91 -5.62 -9.66
CA ILE A 109 -8.70 -6.36 -9.30
C ILE A 109 -8.27 -6.01 -7.87
N VAL A 110 -8.09 -4.72 -7.55
CA VAL A 110 -7.62 -4.29 -6.21
C VAL A 110 -8.72 -4.34 -5.14
N TYR A 111 -9.98 -4.50 -5.56
CA TYR A 111 -11.13 -4.63 -4.69
C TYR A 111 -11.99 -5.83 -5.10
N THR A 112 -13.30 -5.80 -4.83
CA THR A 112 -14.20 -6.90 -5.17
C THR A 112 -14.37 -7.05 -6.69
N PRO A 113 -14.40 -8.28 -7.22
CA PRO A 113 -14.43 -9.56 -6.51
C PRO A 113 -13.05 -10.16 -6.18
N THR A 114 -11.99 -9.73 -6.86
CA THR A 114 -10.67 -10.41 -6.85
C THR A 114 -10.00 -10.41 -5.48
N VAL A 115 -10.15 -9.34 -4.70
CA VAL A 115 -9.65 -9.28 -3.31
C VAL A 115 -10.22 -10.41 -2.45
N GLY A 116 -11.44 -10.88 -2.76
CA GLY A 116 -12.03 -12.03 -2.08
C GLY A 116 -11.16 -13.26 -2.23
N THR A 117 -10.78 -13.60 -3.47
CA THR A 117 -9.87 -14.72 -3.78
C THR A 117 -8.53 -14.59 -3.05
N ALA A 118 -7.98 -13.37 -2.98
CA ALA A 118 -6.73 -13.12 -2.26
C ALA A 118 -6.88 -13.40 -0.75
N ILE A 119 -8.00 -13.00 -0.15
CA ILE A 119 -8.34 -13.26 1.26
C ILE A 119 -8.49 -14.76 1.51
N GLU A 120 -9.15 -15.50 0.62
CA GLU A 120 -9.29 -16.96 0.77
C GLU A 120 -7.94 -17.68 0.80
N GLN A 121 -6.91 -17.06 0.19
CA GLN A 121 -5.54 -17.57 0.10
C GLN A 121 -4.55 -16.81 0.99
N PHE A 122 -5.04 -15.95 1.91
CA PHE A 122 -4.22 -14.99 2.66
C PHE A 122 -2.99 -15.62 3.32
N SER A 123 -3.14 -16.74 4.01
CA SER A 123 -2.02 -17.42 4.69
C SER A 123 -0.93 -17.90 3.73
N HIS A 124 -1.28 -18.26 2.50
CA HIS A 124 -0.33 -18.67 1.46
C HIS A 124 0.27 -17.49 0.70
N MET A 125 -0.51 -16.42 0.57
CA MET A 125 -0.18 -15.23 -0.20
C MET A 125 0.37 -14.09 0.65
N PHE A 126 0.53 -14.27 1.97
CA PHE A 126 0.98 -13.21 2.87
C PHE A 126 2.26 -12.53 2.37
N ARG A 127 2.20 -11.20 2.24
CA ARG A 127 3.28 -10.36 1.70
C ARG A 127 3.76 -9.35 2.72
N ARG A 128 4.18 -8.17 2.25
CA ARG A 128 4.51 -7.04 3.09
C ARG A 128 3.28 -6.68 3.94
N PRO A 129 3.41 -6.60 5.28
CA PRO A 129 2.28 -6.22 6.12
C PRO A 129 1.86 -4.78 5.82
N ARG A 130 0.55 -4.55 5.67
CA ARG A 130 -0.07 -3.23 5.54
C ARG A 130 -1.19 -3.08 6.55
N GLY A 131 -1.13 -2.05 7.38
CA GLY A 131 -2.06 -1.84 8.48
C GLY A 131 -1.62 -2.49 9.79
N VAL A 132 -2.54 -2.52 10.75
CA VAL A 132 -2.32 -3.02 12.12
C VAL A 132 -3.34 -4.10 12.44
N TYR A 133 -2.88 -5.13 13.15
CA TYR A 133 -3.72 -6.20 13.67
C TYR A 133 -3.90 -6.01 15.17
N LEU A 134 -5.13 -5.86 15.63
CA LEU A 134 -5.47 -5.63 17.03
C LEU A 134 -6.22 -6.83 17.58
N ASN A 135 -5.63 -7.50 18.57
CA ASN A 135 -6.26 -8.61 19.26
C ASN A 135 -7.17 -8.07 20.38
N VAL A 136 -8.48 -8.27 20.26
CA VAL A 136 -9.45 -7.75 21.23
C VAL A 136 -9.40 -8.48 22.59
N LYS A 137 -8.75 -9.64 22.68
CA LYS A 137 -8.51 -10.33 23.96
C LYS A 137 -7.36 -9.70 24.74
N ASN A 138 -6.56 -8.84 24.12
CA ASN A 138 -5.44 -8.15 24.74
C ASN A 138 -5.50 -6.63 24.49
N THR A 139 -6.60 -6.01 24.95
CA THR A 139 -6.84 -4.58 24.73
C THR A 139 -5.81 -3.65 25.39
N ALA A 140 -5.11 -4.13 26.41
CA ALA A 140 -4.05 -3.38 27.09
C ALA A 140 -2.86 -3.06 26.18
N ASP A 141 -2.64 -3.83 25.11
CA ASP A 141 -1.54 -3.63 24.16
C ASP A 141 -1.93 -2.78 22.93
N ILE A 142 -3.19 -2.31 22.82
CA ILE A 142 -3.66 -1.57 21.63
C ILE A 142 -2.80 -0.32 21.37
N ASP A 143 -2.56 0.50 22.39
CA ASP A 143 -1.76 1.72 22.26
C ASP A 143 -0.34 1.41 21.76
N ARG A 144 0.25 0.31 22.25
CA ARG A 144 1.56 -0.17 21.82
C ARG A 144 1.55 -0.63 20.37
N CYS A 145 0.51 -1.35 19.94
CA CYS A 145 0.36 -1.81 18.57
C CYS A 145 0.21 -0.64 17.59
N LEU A 146 -0.58 0.38 17.94
CA LEU A 146 -0.73 1.59 17.14
C LEU A 146 0.58 2.39 17.10
N ALA A 147 1.26 2.57 18.23
CA ALA A 147 2.55 3.26 18.29
C ALA A 147 3.64 2.56 17.45
N ALA A 148 3.56 1.24 17.27
CA ALA A 148 4.51 0.49 16.44
C ALA A 148 4.45 0.85 14.94
N THR A 149 3.36 1.49 14.48
CA THR A 149 3.28 2.05 13.12
C THR A 149 4.20 3.25 12.92
N GLY A 150 4.59 3.92 14.01
CA GLY A 150 5.30 5.20 13.97
C GLY A 150 4.42 6.39 13.57
N LEU A 151 3.10 6.21 13.53
CA LEU A 151 2.12 7.27 13.27
C LEU A 151 1.65 7.89 14.59
N GLU A 152 1.58 9.22 14.63
CA GLU A 152 0.91 9.95 15.72
C GLU A 152 -0.56 10.22 15.36
N ALA A 153 -1.34 10.69 16.34
CA ALA A 153 -2.77 10.96 16.14
C ALA A 153 -3.03 11.95 15.00
N GLU A 154 -2.19 12.97 14.86
CA GLU A 154 -2.28 13.99 13.81
C GLU A 154 -1.81 13.50 12.43
N ASP A 155 -1.21 12.31 12.34
CA ASP A 155 -0.76 11.74 11.08
C ASP A 155 -1.86 10.94 10.35
N VAL A 156 -2.95 10.56 11.02
CA VAL A 156 -4.02 9.71 10.45
C VAL A 156 -5.35 10.47 10.35
N ASP A 157 -5.88 10.59 9.13
CA ASP A 157 -7.18 11.21 8.85
C ASP A 157 -8.31 10.17 8.70
N LEU A 158 -7.98 8.95 8.23
CA LEU A 158 -8.98 7.92 7.96
C LEU A 158 -8.49 6.54 8.40
N ILE A 159 -9.35 5.85 9.15
CA ILE A 159 -9.19 4.44 9.49
C ILE A 159 -10.28 3.63 8.80
N VAL A 160 -9.90 2.51 8.20
CA VAL A 160 -10.85 1.46 7.80
C VAL A 160 -10.55 0.24 8.66
N ALA A 161 -11.50 -0.11 9.52
CA ALA A 161 -11.39 -1.24 10.43
C ALA A 161 -12.41 -2.33 10.08
N SER A 162 -12.02 -3.59 10.23
CA SER A 162 -12.90 -4.74 10.03
C SER A 162 -12.46 -5.91 10.91
N ASP A 163 -13.42 -6.65 11.45
CA ASP A 163 -13.21 -7.97 12.06
C ASP A 163 -13.30 -9.12 11.02
N ALA A 164 -13.84 -8.80 9.85
CA ALA A 164 -13.98 -9.70 8.70
C ALA A 164 -14.86 -10.93 8.96
N GLU A 165 -15.83 -10.83 9.87
CA GLU A 165 -16.82 -11.89 10.12
C GLU A 165 -17.79 -12.08 8.93
N ALA A 166 -18.04 -11.02 8.16
CA ALA A 166 -19.03 -11.02 7.08
C ALA A 166 -18.52 -10.34 5.80
N ILE A 167 -17.42 -10.85 5.23
CA ILE A 167 -16.95 -10.35 3.94
C ILE A 167 -17.94 -10.75 2.85
N LEU A 168 -18.35 -9.75 2.06
CA LEU A 168 -19.35 -9.91 1.01
C LEU A 168 -18.97 -11.06 0.05
N GLY A 169 -19.84 -12.07 -0.03
CA GLY A 169 -19.70 -13.20 -0.94
C GLY A 169 -18.88 -14.38 -0.43
N ILE A 170 -18.04 -14.20 0.61
CA ILE A 170 -17.11 -15.25 1.09
C ILE A 170 -17.19 -15.53 2.60
N GLY A 171 -17.93 -14.71 3.36
CA GLY A 171 -18.23 -14.92 4.78
C GLY A 171 -17.07 -14.56 5.72
N ASP A 172 -16.93 -15.33 6.80
CA ASP A 172 -15.93 -15.12 7.86
C ASP A 172 -14.55 -15.59 7.41
N TRP A 173 -13.57 -14.70 7.39
CA TRP A 173 -12.16 -15.04 7.15
C TRP A 173 -11.19 -14.55 8.23
N GLY A 174 -11.74 -14.09 9.37
CA GLY A 174 -10.97 -13.55 10.49
C GLY A 174 -9.85 -12.60 10.06
N VAL A 175 -8.67 -12.77 10.66
CA VAL A 175 -7.53 -11.85 10.47
C VAL A 175 -7.07 -11.68 9.01
N GLY A 176 -7.29 -12.68 8.16
CA GLY A 176 -6.93 -12.60 6.73
C GLY A 176 -7.78 -11.61 5.93
N GLY A 177 -8.92 -11.18 6.48
CA GLY A 177 -9.81 -10.23 5.84
C GLY A 177 -9.35 -8.77 5.85
N ILE A 178 -8.17 -8.46 6.41
CA ILE A 178 -7.63 -7.09 6.42
C ILE A 178 -7.45 -6.50 5.01
N ASP A 179 -7.31 -7.35 3.99
CA ASP A 179 -7.17 -6.91 2.59
C ASP A 179 -8.41 -6.17 2.08
N ILE A 180 -9.60 -6.37 2.68
CA ILE A 180 -10.75 -5.52 2.41
C ILE A 180 -10.50 -4.08 2.85
N ALA A 181 -9.90 -3.87 4.02
CA ALA A 181 -9.60 -2.54 4.54
C ALA A 181 -8.53 -1.87 3.68
N ILE A 182 -7.47 -2.61 3.31
CA ILE A 182 -6.40 -2.12 2.42
C ILE A 182 -6.97 -1.73 1.06
N GLY A 183 -7.78 -2.61 0.45
CA GLY A 183 -8.43 -2.33 -0.83
C GLY A 183 -9.34 -1.11 -0.77
N LYS A 184 -10.18 -0.96 0.26
CA LYS A 184 -11.02 0.24 0.46
C LYS A 184 -10.20 1.52 0.56
N LEU A 185 -9.09 1.50 1.27
CA LEU A 185 -8.20 2.67 1.39
C LEU A 185 -7.55 3.04 0.05
N ALA A 186 -7.18 2.05 -0.76
CA ALA A 186 -6.72 2.31 -2.12
C ALA A 186 -7.80 3.00 -2.96
N VAL A 187 -9.06 2.54 -2.87
CA VAL A 187 -10.21 3.17 -3.54
C VAL A 187 -10.42 4.60 -3.04
N TYR A 188 -10.37 4.85 -1.73
CA TYR A 188 -10.52 6.19 -1.19
C TYR A 188 -9.41 7.14 -1.66
N THR A 189 -8.18 6.64 -1.79
CA THR A 189 -7.07 7.43 -2.31
C THR A 189 -7.35 7.88 -3.74
N VAL A 190 -7.66 6.93 -4.64
CA VAL A 190 -7.83 7.24 -6.07
C VAL A 190 -9.14 7.97 -6.37
N ALA A 191 -10.23 7.63 -5.69
CA ALA A 191 -11.56 8.16 -5.98
C ALA A 191 -11.90 9.44 -5.21
N ALA A 192 -11.33 9.64 -4.02
CA ALA A 192 -11.61 10.78 -3.16
C ALA A 192 -10.40 11.67 -2.87
N GLY A 193 -9.21 11.32 -3.38
CA GLY A 193 -8.00 12.13 -3.21
C GLY A 193 -7.47 12.14 -1.78
N ILE A 194 -7.80 11.12 -0.97
CA ILE A 194 -7.28 11.01 0.39
C ILE A 194 -5.81 10.63 0.32
N ASP A 195 -4.96 11.35 1.05
CA ASP A 195 -3.52 11.08 1.09
C ASP A 195 -3.24 9.66 1.63
N PRO A 196 -2.61 8.75 0.86
CA PRO A 196 -2.36 7.38 1.27
C PRO A 196 -1.39 7.27 2.45
N ARG A 197 -0.65 8.35 2.78
CA ARG A 197 0.21 8.42 3.97
C ARG A 197 -0.59 8.68 5.25
N ARG A 198 -1.83 9.15 5.13
CA ARG A 198 -2.70 9.57 6.24
C ARG A 198 -3.86 8.62 6.48
N VAL A 199 -3.74 7.38 6.01
CA VAL A 199 -4.74 6.34 6.19
C VAL A 199 -4.17 5.13 6.89
N LEU A 200 -5.02 4.40 7.63
CA LEU A 200 -4.61 3.21 8.35
C LEU A 200 -5.66 2.09 8.22
N ALA A 201 -5.23 0.93 7.71
CA ALA A 201 -6.03 -0.29 7.74
C ALA A 201 -5.90 -0.97 9.11
N VAL A 202 -7.02 -1.43 9.66
CA VAL A 202 -7.05 -2.10 10.97
C VAL A 202 -7.82 -3.41 10.88
N GLY A 203 -7.13 -4.52 11.16
CA GLY A 203 -7.76 -5.83 11.37
C GLY A 203 -8.08 -6.02 12.86
N LEU A 204 -9.34 -6.23 13.19
CA LEU A 204 -9.79 -6.53 14.55
C LEU A 204 -9.88 -8.05 14.74
N ASP A 205 -8.85 -8.65 15.32
CA ASP A 205 -8.83 -10.09 15.58
C ASP A 205 -9.66 -10.41 16.83
N VAL A 206 -10.89 -10.85 16.58
CA VAL A 206 -11.87 -11.32 17.58
C VAL A 206 -11.98 -12.84 17.62
N GLY A 207 -11.13 -13.55 16.87
CA GLY A 207 -11.32 -14.95 16.50
C GLY A 207 -12.11 -15.12 15.20
N THR A 208 -12.32 -16.37 14.79
CA THR A 208 -13.10 -16.75 13.62
C THR A 208 -13.94 -17.99 13.94
N ASN A 209 -15.12 -18.07 13.34
CA ASN A 209 -16.01 -19.23 13.37
C ASN A 209 -15.74 -20.19 12.19
N ARG A 210 -14.81 -19.85 11.27
CA ARG A 210 -14.49 -20.70 10.11
C ARG A 210 -13.59 -21.86 10.52
N GLU A 211 -14.17 -23.05 10.66
CA GLU A 211 -13.45 -24.27 11.09
C GLU A 211 -12.20 -24.60 10.24
N ALA A 212 -12.19 -24.26 8.95
CA ALA A 212 -11.04 -24.50 8.08
C ALA A 212 -9.80 -23.63 8.41
N LEU A 213 -9.95 -22.59 9.25
CA LEU A 213 -8.89 -21.69 9.68
C LEU A 213 -8.41 -21.95 11.13
N LEU A 214 -9.06 -22.87 11.86
CA LEU A 214 -8.78 -23.19 13.27
C LEU A 214 -7.90 -24.44 13.41
#